data_AF-A0A564ZHE7-F1
#
_entry.id   AF-A0A564ZHE7-F1
#
_cell.length_a   1.000
_cell.length_b   1.000
_cell.length_c   1.000
_cell.angle_alpha   90.00
_cell.angle_beta   90.00
_cell.angle_gamma   90.00
#
_symmetry.space_group_name_H-M   'P 1'
#
loop_
_entity.id
_entity.type
_entity.pdbx_description
1 polymer ?
#
loop_
_entity_poly.entity_id
_entity_poly.type
_entity_poly.pdbx_seq_one_letter_code
_entity_poly.pdbx_strand_id
1 'polypeptide(L)'
;MAPYVERNTQGTLVVAGSRVSVGSVVRAFWTGETPETICQAFPALSLEQVYGAIAYYLAHRPEVDAEIATYDTEVTRLREAARMRNADLRSRLTAAQPARP
;
A
#
# COMPACT_ATOMS: atom_id res chain seq x y z
N MET A 1 -6.77 -26.35 5.35
CA MET A 1 -6.03 -25.40 4.50
C MET A 1 -5.76 -24.17 5.35
N ALA A 2 -4.51 -23.74 5.49
CA ALA A 2 -4.21 -22.50 6.22
C ALA A 2 -4.72 -21.29 5.40
N PRO A 3 -5.21 -20.23 6.05
CA PRO A 3 -5.62 -19.02 5.33
C PRO A 3 -4.37 -18.33 4.74
N TYR A 4 -4.44 -17.93 3.46
CA TYR A 4 -3.36 -17.18 2.80
C TYR A 4 -3.40 -15.67 3.07
N VAL A 5 -4.51 -15.19 3.62
CA VAL A 5 -4.77 -13.78 3.90
C VAL A 5 -5.31 -13.65 5.31
N GLU A 6 -4.84 -12.63 6.03
CA GLU A 6 -5.31 -12.28 7.37
C GLU A 6 -5.42 -10.75 7.51
N ARG A 7 -6.10 -10.28 8.56
CA ARG A 7 -6.11 -8.85 8.90
C ARG A 7 -5.05 -8.59 9.99
N ASN A 8 -4.20 -7.60 9.76
CA ASN A 8 -3.23 -7.18 10.78
C ASN A 8 -3.92 -6.39 11.90
N THR A 9 -3.14 -5.96 12.91
CA THR A 9 -3.65 -5.17 14.05
C THR A 9 -4.24 -3.80 13.67
N GLN A 10 -3.98 -3.33 12.45
CA GLN A 10 -4.53 -2.09 11.89
C GLN A 10 -5.76 -2.35 11.00
N GLY A 11 -6.23 -3.60 10.92
CA GLY A 11 -7.38 -4.00 10.12
C GLY A 11 -7.08 -4.18 8.62
N THR A 12 -5.84 -4.01 8.17
CA THR A 12 -5.47 -4.13 6.75
C THR A 12 -5.31 -5.60 6.34
N LEU A 13 -5.82 -5.97 5.16
CA LEU A 13 -5.56 -7.27 4.55
C LEU A 13 -4.06 -7.44 4.22
N VAL A 14 -3.43 -8.43 4.86
CA VAL A 14 -2.03 -8.82 4.63
C VAL A 14 -1.95 -10.29 4.25
N VAL A 15 -0.89 -10.65 3.54
CA VAL A 15 -0.58 -12.05 3.26
C VAL A 15 -0.19 -12.74 4.57
N ALA A 16 -0.79 -13.88 4.86
CA ALA A 16 -0.67 -14.54 6.16
C ALA A 16 0.79 -14.85 6.51
N GLY A 17 1.21 -14.48 7.72
CA GLY A 17 2.60 -14.64 8.17
C GLY A 17 3.58 -13.60 7.57
N SER A 18 3.07 -12.54 6.94
CA SER A 18 3.86 -11.48 6.34
C SER A 18 3.30 -10.10 6.68
N ARG A 19 4.11 -9.05 6.47
CA ARG A 19 3.67 -7.64 6.53
C ARG A 19 3.29 -7.09 5.15
N VAL A 20 3.40 -7.91 4.10
CA VAL A 20 3.05 -7.51 2.74
C VAL A 20 1.53 -7.43 2.63
N SER A 21 1.01 -6.26 2.25
CA SER A 21 -0.42 -6.10 2.04
C SER A 21 -0.89 -6.85 0.80
N VAL A 22 -2.12 -7.38 0.86
CA VAL A 22 -2.76 -8.01 -0.31
C VAL A 22 -2.87 -7.00 -1.46
N GLY A 23 -3.17 -5.74 -1.15
CA GLY A 23 -3.24 -4.67 -2.16
C GLY A 23 -1.95 -4.44 -2.95
N SER A 24 -0.77 -4.70 -2.36
CA SER A 24 0.50 -4.61 -3.10
C SER A 24 0.67 -5.76 -4.08
N VAL A 25 0.32 -6.99 -3.69
CA VAL A 25 0.33 -8.16 -4.58
C VAL A 25 -0.68 -7.97 -5.72
N VAL A 26 -1.89 -7.51 -5.40
CA VAL A 26 -2.96 -7.29 -6.37
C VAL A 26 -2.60 -6.22 -7.40
N ARG A 27 -1.97 -5.11 -6.97
CA ARG A 27 -1.52 -4.07 -7.91
C ARG A 27 -0.46 -4.57 -8.89
N ALA A 28 0.50 -5.37 -8.43
CA ALA A 28 1.49 -5.99 -9.30
C ALA A 28 0.84 -6.99 -10.28
N PHE A 29 -0.17 -7.74 -9.80
CA PHE A 29 -0.96 -8.60 -10.67
C PHE A 29 -1.74 -7.82 -11.74
N TRP A 30 -2.32 -6.66 -11.41
CA TRP A 30 -3.00 -5.80 -12.38
C TRP A 30 -2.06 -5.22 -13.44
N THR A 31 -0.79 -4.98 -13.11
CA THR A 31 0.20 -4.52 -14.10
C THR A 31 0.69 -5.65 -15.01
N GLY A 32 0.16 -6.87 -14.87
CA GLY A 32 0.49 -8.02 -15.71
C GLY A 32 1.73 -8.78 -15.26
N GLU A 33 2.23 -8.53 -14.05
CA GLU A 33 3.34 -9.32 -13.51
C GLU A 33 2.88 -10.77 -13.23
N THR A 34 3.76 -11.72 -13.54
CA THR A 34 3.50 -13.12 -13.20
C THR A 34 3.68 -13.34 -11.70
N PRO A 35 3.04 -14.35 -11.10
CA PRO A 35 3.21 -14.70 -9.69
C PRO A 35 4.68 -14.89 -9.27
N GLU A 36 5.53 -15.41 -10.16
CA GLU A 36 6.97 -15.57 -9.93
C GLU A 36 7.69 -14.22 -9.84
N THR A 37 7.40 -13.29 -10.74
CA THR A 37 7.96 -11.93 -10.69
C THR A 37 7.50 -11.20 -9.45
N ILE A 38 6.22 -11.33 -9.08
CA ILE A 38 5.68 -10.77 -7.84
C ILE A 38 6.40 -11.37 -6.61
N CYS A 39 6.63 -12.69 -6.60
CA CYS A 39 7.37 -13.36 -5.53
C CYS A 39 8.81 -12.83 -5.41
N GLN A 40 9.48 -12.54 -6.53
CA GLN A 40 10.81 -11.93 -6.54
C GLN A 40 10.79 -10.49 -5.99
N ALA A 41 9.74 -9.72 -6.28
CA ALA A 41 9.55 -8.37 -5.76
C ALA A 41 9.24 -8.34 -4.24
N PHE A 42 8.71 -9.45 -3.69
CA PHE A 42 8.41 -9.59 -2.27
C PHE A 42 9.13 -10.80 -1.64
N PRO A 43 10.44 -10.70 -1.33
CA PRO A 43 11.23 -11.83 -0.79
C PRO A 43 10.72 -12.40 0.55
N ALA A 44 9.82 -11.71 1.24
CA ALA A 44 9.15 -12.18 2.45
C ALA A 44 7.99 -13.16 2.16
N LEU A 45 7.63 -13.38 0.89
CA LEU A 45 6.57 -14.27 0.47
C LEU A 45 7.13 -15.50 -0.23
N SER A 46 6.52 -16.66 0.01
CA SER A 46 6.69 -17.82 -0.85
C SER A 46 5.83 -17.69 -2.10
N LEU A 47 6.20 -18.42 -3.15
CA LEU A 47 5.40 -18.48 -4.38
C LEU A 47 3.96 -18.97 -4.09
N GLU A 48 3.83 -19.94 -3.18
CA GLU A 48 2.53 -20.44 -2.71
C GLU A 48 1.67 -19.32 -2.09
N GLN A 49 2.27 -18.49 -1.23
CA GLN A 49 1.58 -17.35 -0.62
C GLN A 49 1.14 -16.32 -1.66
N VAL A 50 1.95 -16.07 -2.69
CA VAL A 50 1.57 -15.16 -3.80
C VAL A 50 0.37 -15.71 -4.55
N TYR A 51 0.39 -16.99 -4.95
CA TYR A 51 -0.76 -17.62 -5.59
C TYR A 51 -2.00 -17.61 -4.71
N GLY A 52 -1.84 -17.88 -3.42
CA GLY A 52 -2.91 -17.85 -2.44
C GLY A 52 -3.55 -16.47 -2.28
N ALA A 53 -2.74 -15.41 -2.26
CA ALA A 53 -3.21 -14.04 -2.21
C ALA A 53 -3.96 -13.64 -3.49
N ILE A 54 -3.45 -14.04 -4.67
CA ILE A 54 -4.14 -13.83 -5.95
C ILE A 54 -5.47 -14.60 -5.98
N ALA A 55 -5.50 -15.86 -5.55
CA ALA A 55 -6.72 -16.65 -5.49
C ALA A 55 -7.77 -16.01 -4.54
N TYR A 56 -7.32 -15.53 -3.38
CA TYR A 56 -8.19 -14.78 -2.45
C TYR A 56 -8.76 -13.53 -3.12
N TYR A 57 -7.92 -12.74 -3.79
CA TYR A 57 -8.35 -11.56 -4.52
C TYR A 57 -9.42 -11.90 -5.58
N LEU A 58 -9.17 -12.92 -6.41
CA LEU A 58 -10.10 -13.34 -7.46
C LEU A 58 -11.46 -13.75 -6.91
N ALA A 59 -11.50 -14.37 -5.73
CA ALA A 59 -12.73 -14.77 -5.05
C ALA A 59 -13.47 -13.60 -4.36
N HIS A 60 -12.77 -12.52 -3.98
CA HIS A 60 -13.31 -11.40 -3.20
C HIS A 60 -13.11 -10.03 -3.89
N ARG A 61 -13.03 -10.02 -5.23
CA ARG A 61 -12.66 -8.82 -6.01
C ARG A 61 -13.38 -7.54 -5.56
N PRO A 62 -14.71 -7.49 -5.43
CA PRO A 62 -15.40 -6.24 -5.10
C PRO A 62 -14.99 -5.67 -3.74
N GLU A 63 -14.77 -6.53 -2.74
CA GLU A 63 -14.37 -6.12 -1.39
C GLU A 63 -12.93 -5.59 -1.40
N VAL A 64 -12.01 -6.34 -2.02
CA VAL A 64 -10.59 -5.99 -2.06
C VAL A 64 -10.36 -4.74 -2.92
N ASP A 65 -11.06 -4.59 -4.05
CA ASP A 65 -11.00 -3.40 -4.90
C ASP A 65 -11.43 -2.15 -4.10
N ALA A 66 -12.51 -2.26 -3.31
CA ALA A 66 -12.98 -1.17 -2.47
C ALA A 66 -11.97 -0.80 -1.37
N GLU A 67 -11.38 -1.79 -0.69
CA GLU A 67 -10.36 -1.55 0.35
C GLU A 67 -9.11 -0.87 -0.23
N ILE A 68 -8.66 -1.30 -1.42
CA ILE A 68 -7.54 -0.67 -2.16
C ILE A 68 -7.87 0.79 -2.51
N ALA A 69 -9.06 1.05 -3.05
CA ALA A 69 -9.48 2.40 -3.44
C ALA A 69 -9.60 3.36 -2.24
N THR A 70 -10.15 2.87 -1.11
CA THR A 70 -10.20 3.65 0.13
C THR A 70 -8.80 3.98 0.64
N TYR A 71 -7.89 3.00 0.64
CA TYR A 71 -6.51 3.22 1.05
C TYR A 71 -5.79 4.26 0.19
N ASP A 72 -5.92 4.17 -1.14
CA ASP A 72 -5.26 5.10 -2.07
C ASP A 72 -5.80 6.53 -1.95
N THR A 73 -7.10 6.68 -1.68
CA THR A 73 -7.73 7.97 -1.40
C THR A 73 -7.15 8.61 -0.14
N GLU A 74 -7.05 7.84 0.95
CA GLU A 74 -6.53 8.34 2.22
C GLU A 74 -5.05 8.70 2.14
N VAL A 75 -4.24 7.86 1.48
CA VAL A 75 -2.82 8.15 1.23
C VAL A 75 -2.66 9.43 0.41
N THR A 76 -3.50 9.65 -0.60
CA THR A 76 -3.47 10.87 -1.41
C THR A 76 -3.81 12.10 -0.57
N ARG A 77 -4.88 12.04 0.23
CA ARG A 77 -5.29 13.10 1.14
C ARG A 77 -4.19 13.47 2.14
N LEU A 78 -3.57 12.49 2.78
CA LEU A 78 -2.49 12.70 3.74
C LEU A 78 -1.27 13.35 3.08
N ARG A 79 -0.92 12.91 1.86
CA ARG A 79 0.17 13.50 1.08
C ARG A 79 -0.10 14.96 0.74
N GLU A 80 -1.32 15.30 0.33
CA GLU A 80 -1.72 16.69 0.05
C GLU A 80 -1.68 17.57 1.29
N ALA A 81 -2.24 17.10 2.41
CA ALA A 81 -2.18 17.81 3.69
C ALA A 81 -0.74 18.08 4.14
N ALA A 82 0.14 17.09 4.01
CA ALA A 82 1.55 17.25 4.32
C ALA A 82 2.25 18.27 3.41
N ARG A 83 1.95 18.26 2.10
CA ARG A 83 2.48 19.25 1.14
C ARG A 83 2.05 20.67 1.50
N MET A 84 0.77 20.89 1.79
CA MET A 84 0.25 22.21 2.18
C MET A 84 0.91 22.71 3.46
N ARG A 85 1.02 21.85 4.50
CA ARG A 85 1.68 22.22 5.75
C ARG A 85 3.15 22.58 5.54
N ASN A 86 3.88 21.82 4.72
CA ASN A 86 5.28 22.11 4.41
C ASN A 86 5.45 23.40 3.59
N ALA A 87 4.49 23.73 2.72
CA ALA A 87 4.51 24.98 1.96
C ALA A 87 4.30 26.21 2.88
N ASP A 88 3.36 26.12 3.83
CA ASP A 88 3.15 27.17 4.84
C ASP A 88 4.42 27.38 5.70
N LEU A 89 5.00 26.29 6.20
CA LEU A 89 6.25 26.35 6.98
C LEU A 89 7.40 26.99 6.17
N ARG A 90 7.55 26.63 4.90
CA ARG A 90 8.55 27.24 4.01
C ARG A 90 8.32 28.75 3.82
N SER A 91 7.08 29.16 3.59
CA SER A 91 6.72 30.58 3.44
C SER A 91 7.06 31.40 4.68
N ARG A 92 6.73 30.88 5.87
CA ARG A 92 7.04 31.51 7.16
C ARG A 92 8.55 31.65 7.40
N LEU A 93 9.34 30.63 7.04
CA LEU A 93 10.80 30.68 7.17
C LEU A 93 11.43 31.72 6.24
N THR A 94 10.94 31.84 5.00
CA THR A 94 11.42 32.86 4.06
C THR A 94 11.06 34.28 4.51
N ALA A 95 9.84 34.49 5.04
CA ALA A 95 9.39 35.78 5.55
C ALA A 95 10.09 36.20 6.86
N ALA A 96 10.47 35.23 7.70
CA ALA A 96 11.16 35.47 8.97
C ALA A 96 12.68 35.62 8.84
N GLN A 97 13.24 35.53 7.63
CA GLN A 97 14.68 35.67 7.42
C GLN A 97 15.02 37.17 7.40
N PRO A 98 15.65 37.75 8.44
CA PRO A 98 16.09 39.14 8.37
C PRO A 98 17.16 39.25 7.29
N ALA A 99 17.10 40.32 6.50
CA ALA A 99 18.16 40.71 5.58
C ALA A 99 19.46 40.75 6.39
N ARG A 100 20.34 39.78 6.15
CA ARG A 100 21.64 39.71 6.81
C ARG A 100 22.47 40.86 6.26
N PRO A 101 23.03 41.75 7.12
CA PRO A 101 23.75 42.94 6.70
C PRO A 101 25.04 42.63 5.95
#